data_AF-A0A956HNS2-F1
#
_entry.id   AF-A0A956HNS2-F1
#
_cell.length_a   1.000
_cell.length_b   1.000
_cell.length_c   1.000
_cell.angle_alpha   90.00
_cell.angle_beta   90.00
_cell.angle_gamma   90.00
#
_symmetry.space_group_name_H-M   'P 1'
#
loop_
_entity.id
_entity.type
_entity.pdbx_description
1 polymer ?
#
loop_
_entity_poly.entity_id
_entity_poly.type
_entity_poly.pdbx_seq_one_letter_code
_entity_poly.pdbx_strand_id
1 'polypeptide(L)'
;PTRFHNSVHNTAAGYLSIVTANRGVHTAIAAGRETAAMAVLEAACMVAAGLGPVLTIIVEEALPDVLAADGGRYEPLAVGLLLATEQAGRPRLTLRRGVVDVTLDPAQSPCAPALALHEAIVRATSEPRVVPLGPVAEGGQTWYAEVEAGDEHAAAT
;
A
#
# COMPACT_ATOMS: atom_id res chain seq x y z
N PRO A 1 8.24 -28.84 9.65
CA PRO A 1 6.96 -28.26 10.12
C PRO A 1 6.89 -26.73 9.99
N THR A 2 7.74 -25.97 10.70
CA THR A 2 7.67 -24.49 10.75
C THR A 2 7.82 -23.79 9.39
N ARG A 3 8.71 -24.28 8.51
CA ARG A 3 8.88 -23.71 7.16
C ARG A 3 7.61 -23.81 6.30
N PHE A 4 6.86 -24.90 6.45
CA PHE A 4 5.60 -25.08 5.72
C PHE A 4 4.49 -24.18 6.28
N HIS A 5 4.45 -23.98 7.60
CA HIS A 5 3.51 -23.02 8.20
C HIS A 5 3.81 -21.57 7.79
N ASN A 6 5.09 -21.23 7.54
CA ASN A 6 5.48 -19.89 7.12
C ASN A 6 5.36 -19.64 5.61
N SER A 7 4.97 -20.64 4.81
CA SER A 7 4.88 -20.48 3.35
C SER A 7 3.51 -20.01 2.87
N VAL A 8 2.51 -19.93 3.74
CA VAL A 8 1.19 -19.39 3.34
C VAL A 8 1.23 -17.85 3.39
N HIS A 9 0.67 -17.22 2.36
CA HIS A 9 0.76 -15.75 2.16
C HIS A 9 0.24 -14.92 3.34
N ASN A 10 -0.75 -15.44 4.09
CA ASN A 10 -1.33 -14.77 5.24
C ASN A 10 -0.54 -14.96 6.56
N THR A 11 0.57 -15.70 6.56
CA THR A 11 1.32 -16.02 7.79
C THR A 11 1.72 -14.74 8.54
N ALA A 12 2.28 -13.76 7.83
CA ALA A 12 2.75 -12.52 8.44
C ALA A 12 1.63 -11.78 9.18
N ALA A 13 0.47 -11.61 8.53
CA ALA A 13 -0.72 -11.01 9.14
C ALA A 13 -1.22 -11.83 10.35
N GLY A 14 -1.20 -13.17 10.25
CA GLY A 14 -1.59 -14.06 11.33
C GLY A 14 -0.68 -13.99 12.55
N TYR A 15 0.64 -13.95 12.38
CA TYR A 15 1.55 -13.77 13.51
C TYR A 15 1.42 -12.39 14.13
N LEU A 16 1.28 -11.33 13.32
CA LEU A 16 1.08 -9.99 13.83
C LEU A 16 -0.20 -9.91 14.68
N SER A 17 -1.30 -10.52 14.25
CA SER A 17 -2.56 -10.52 15.01
C SER A 17 -2.43 -11.27 16.34
N ILE A 18 -1.71 -12.40 16.39
CA ILE A 18 -1.43 -13.14 17.62
C ILE A 18 -0.59 -12.29 18.59
N VAL A 19 0.54 -11.74 18.12
CA VAL A 19 1.48 -10.98 18.97
C VAL A 19 0.87 -9.70 19.51
N THR A 20 0.01 -9.04 18.73
CA THR A 20 -0.69 -7.81 19.13
C THR A 20 -2.02 -8.06 19.84
N ALA A 21 -2.41 -9.33 20.03
CA ALA A 21 -3.73 -9.74 20.49
C ALA A 21 -4.90 -9.10 19.70
N ASN A 22 -4.67 -8.78 18.41
CA ASN A 22 -5.67 -8.19 17.54
C ASN A 22 -6.66 -9.26 17.08
N ARG A 23 -7.93 -9.10 17.50
CA ARG A 23 -9.03 -9.99 17.13
C ARG A 23 -9.91 -9.43 15.99
N GLY A 24 -9.50 -8.31 15.40
CA GLY A 24 -10.16 -7.68 14.27
C GLY A 24 -9.97 -8.46 12.97
N VAL A 25 -10.76 -8.04 11.97
CA VAL A 25 -10.66 -8.57 10.60
C VAL A 25 -9.27 -8.26 10.04
N HIS A 26 -8.66 -9.24 9.39
CA HIS A 26 -7.40 -9.08 8.67
C HIS A 26 -7.44 -9.93 7.39
N THR A 27 -6.76 -9.44 6.36
CA THR A 27 -6.68 -10.05 5.04
C THR A 27 -5.25 -9.96 4.51
N ALA A 28 -4.92 -10.77 3.51
CA ALA A 28 -3.62 -10.76 2.86
C ALA A 28 -3.82 -10.79 1.33
N ILE A 29 -3.31 -9.77 0.64
CA ILE A 29 -3.53 -9.55 -0.79
C ILE A 29 -2.22 -9.73 -1.56
N ALA A 30 -2.27 -10.46 -2.66
CA ALA A 30 -1.24 -10.49 -3.68
C ALA A 30 -1.90 -10.17 -5.03
N ALA A 31 -1.41 -9.14 -5.72
CA ALA A 31 -1.91 -8.71 -7.02
C ALA A 31 -0.77 -8.42 -8.02
N GLY A 32 0.39 -9.07 -7.84
CA GLY A 32 1.58 -8.84 -8.64
C GLY A 32 2.00 -7.36 -8.58
N ARG A 33 2.16 -6.72 -9.74
CA ARG A 33 2.54 -5.30 -9.84
C ARG A 33 1.48 -4.32 -9.34
N GLU A 34 0.25 -4.77 -9.13
CA GLU A 34 -0.85 -3.96 -8.60
C GLU A 34 -1.01 -4.13 -7.08
N THR A 35 -0.10 -4.84 -6.40
CA THR A 35 -0.23 -5.17 -4.97
C THR A 35 -0.36 -3.92 -4.10
N ALA A 36 0.41 -2.87 -4.36
CA ALA A 36 0.30 -1.62 -3.61
C ALA A 36 -1.09 -0.97 -3.76
N ALA A 37 -1.59 -0.84 -4.99
CA ALA A 37 -2.91 -0.28 -5.27
C ALA A 37 -4.03 -1.12 -4.63
N MET A 38 -3.98 -2.43 -4.78
CA MET A 38 -5.03 -3.33 -4.26
C MET A 38 -5.03 -3.41 -2.73
N ALA A 39 -3.86 -3.35 -2.09
CA ALA A 39 -3.77 -3.29 -0.63
C ALA A 39 -4.36 -1.98 -0.07
N VAL A 40 -4.10 -0.84 -0.73
CA VAL A 40 -4.71 0.45 -0.35
C VAL A 40 -6.22 0.45 -0.61
N LEU A 41 -6.67 -0.10 -1.74
CA LEU A 41 -8.09 -0.21 -2.08
C LEU A 41 -8.86 -1.03 -1.04
N GLU A 42 -8.37 -2.22 -0.71
CA GLU A 42 -9.01 -3.08 0.29
C GLU A 42 -9.09 -2.40 1.65
N ALA A 43 -8.00 -1.78 2.10
CA ALA A 43 -7.98 -1.06 3.36
C ALA A 43 -8.97 0.11 3.37
N ALA A 44 -9.06 0.86 2.27
CA ALA A 44 -10.07 1.91 2.10
C ALA A 44 -11.50 1.35 2.14
N CYS A 45 -11.75 0.19 1.50
CA CYS A 45 -13.03 -0.50 1.55
C CYS A 45 -13.39 -0.95 2.98
N MET A 46 -12.44 -1.49 3.74
CA MET A 46 -12.64 -1.89 5.13
C MET A 46 -12.97 -0.68 6.04
N VAL A 47 -12.24 0.42 5.87
CA VAL A 47 -12.52 1.69 6.58
C VAL A 47 -13.92 2.19 6.22
N ALA A 48 -14.27 2.23 4.93
CA ALA A 48 -15.57 2.68 4.44
C ALA A 48 -16.72 1.77 4.91
N ALA A 49 -16.45 0.47 5.10
CA ALA A 49 -17.40 -0.49 5.68
C ALA A 49 -17.55 -0.38 7.21
N GLY A 50 -16.82 0.55 7.86
CA GLY A 50 -16.90 0.76 9.31
C GLY A 50 -16.14 -0.27 10.13
N LEU A 51 -15.17 -0.98 9.56
CA LEU A 51 -14.35 -1.96 10.28
C LEU A 51 -13.23 -1.33 11.14
N GLY A 52 -13.22 0.01 11.23
CA GLY A 52 -12.26 0.80 12.01
C GLY A 52 -11.01 1.18 11.20
N PRO A 53 -10.02 1.82 11.85
CA PRO A 53 -8.72 2.09 11.24
C PRO A 53 -8.02 0.78 10.84
N VAL A 54 -7.39 0.77 9.66
CA VAL A 54 -6.74 -0.41 9.08
C VAL A 54 -5.24 -0.16 8.95
N LEU A 55 -4.46 -1.03 9.57
CA LEU A 55 -3.01 -1.09 9.34
C LEU A 55 -2.74 -1.90 8.07
N THR A 56 -2.32 -1.21 7.02
CA THR A 56 -1.92 -1.79 5.74
C THR A 56 -0.41 -1.95 5.70
N ILE A 57 0.06 -3.19 5.55
CA ILE A 57 1.48 -3.50 5.44
C ILE A 57 1.74 -4.07 4.06
N ILE A 58 2.56 -3.37 3.27
CA ILE A 58 3.00 -3.80 1.95
C ILE A 58 4.47 -4.20 2.09
N VAL A 59 4.78 -5.46 1.79
CA VAL A 59 6.10 -6.06 2.03
C VAL A 59 6.52 -6.91 0.84
N GLU A 60 7.81 -6.90 0.54
CA GLU A 60 8.44 -7.75 -0.45
C GLU A 60 9.81 -8.22 0.06
N GLU A 61 10.15 -9.48 -0.23
CA GLU A 61 11.45 -10.05 0.08
C GLU A 61 12.36 -10.08 -1.16
N ALA A 62 13.66 -10.25 -0.95
CA ALA A 62 14.58 -10.46 -2.07
C ALA A 62 14.23 -11.75 -2.81
N LEU A 63 14.14 -11.67 -4.14
CA LEU A 63 13.84 -12.84 -4.96
C LEU A 63 15.00 -13.86 -4.85
N PRO A 64 14.73 -15.14 -4.52
CA PRO A 64 15.77 -16.16 -4.45
C PRO A 64 16.52 -16.28 -5.78
N ASP A 65 17.84 -16.55 -5.73
CA ASP A 65 18.70 -16.59 -6.92
C ASP A 65 18.18 -17.52 -8.03
N VAL A 66 17.53 -18.63 -7.66
CA VAL A 66 16.93 -19.58 -8.60
C VAL A 66 15.77 -19.01 -9.42
N LEU A 67 15.11 -17.95 -8.93
CA LEU A 67 14.02 -17.24 -9.60
C LEU A 67 14.47 -15.91 -10.23
N ALA A 68 15.70 -15.47 -9.95
CA ALA A 68 16.21 -14.15 -10.34
C ALA A 68 16.67 -14.03 -11.81
N ALA A 69 16.59 -15.10 -12.60
CA ALA A 69 17.07 -15.10 -13.98
C ALA A 69 16.28 -14.12 -14.89
N ASP A 70 14.98 -13.94 -14.63
CA ASP A 70 14.08 -13.12 -15.46
C ASP A 70 13.25 -12.07 -14.68
N GLY A 71 13.23 -12.13 -13.34
CA GLY A 71 12.28 -11.38 -12.48
C GLY A 71 12.75 -10.01 -11.96
N GLY A 72 13.95 -9.58 -12.33
CA GLY A 72 14.62 -8.42 -11.70
C GLY A 72 15.12 -8.75 -10.29
N ARG A 73 16.21 -8.09 -9.87
CA ARG A 73 16.71 -8.16 -8.50
C ARG A 73 16.32 -6.87 -7.79
N TYR A 74 15.60 -6.99 -6.69
CA TYR A 74 15.26 -5.86 -5.82
C TYR A 74 15.59 -6.19 -4.37
N GLU A 75 15.94 -5.16 -3.63
CA GLU A 75 16.14 -5.23 -2.19
C GLU A 75 14.81 -5.48 -1.48
N PRO A 76 14.82 -6.19 -0.34
CA PRO A 76 13.62 -6.37 0.47
C PRO A 76 13.14 -5.02 1.01
N LEU A 77 11.83 -4.85 1.11
CA LEU A 77 11.23 -3.62 1.64
C LEU A 77 9.93 -3.93 2.39
N ALA A 78 9.59 -3.04 3.33
CA ALA A 78 8.29 -3.05 3.99
C ALA A 78 7.83 -1.62 4.27
N VAL A 79 6.56 -1.33 4.02
CA VAL A 79 5.91 -0.05 4.33
C VAL A 79 4.61 -0.33 5.08
N GLY A 80 4.44 0.33 6.23
CA GLY A 80 3.21 0.32 7.01
C GLY A 80 2.48 1.66 6.91
N LEU A 81 1.20 1.62 6.56
CA LEU A 81 0.30 2.78 6.48
C LEU A 81 -0.92 2.53 7.37
N LEU A 82 -1.33 3.53 8.16
CA LEU A 82 -2.58 3.47 8.92
C LEU A 82 -3.65 4.27 8.18
N LEU A 83 -4.63 3.58 7.61
CA LEU A 83 -5.78 4.20 6.94
C LEU A 83 -6.94 4.31 7.94
N ALA A 84 -7.60 5.46 7.95
CA ALA A 84 -8.75 5.73 8.78
C ALA A 84 -9.73 6.64 8.03
N THR A 85 -10.92 6.86 8.59
CA THR A 85 -11.81 7.93 8.14
C THR A 85 -11.09 9.28 8.26
N GLU A 86 -11.54 10.28 7.51
CA GLU A 86 -10.92 11.61 7.50
C GLU A 86 -10.79 12.17 8.93
N GLN A 87 -9.60 12.70 9.24
CA GLN A 87 -9.25 13.28 10.53
C GLN A 87 -8.53 14.61 10.28
N ALA A 88 -8.94 15.64 11.01
CA ALA A 88 -8.33 16.96 10.88
C ALA A 88 -6.82 16.93 11.16
N GLY A 89 -6.06 17.68 10.37
CA GLY A 89 -4.59 17.73 10.44
C GLY A 89 -3.86 16.44 10.03
N ARG A 90 -4.55 15.39 9.55
CA ARG A 90 -3.92 14.19 8.99
C ARG A 90 -3.92 14.24 7.45
N PRO A 91 -2.84 13.81 6.77
CA PRO A 91 -2.83 13.76 5.31
C PRO A 91 -4.02 12.95 4.76
N ARG A 92 -4.62 13.48 3.70
CA ARG A 92 -5.69 12.81 2.96
C ARG A 92 -5.10 12.06 1.77
N LEU A 93 -5.62 10.85 1.54
CA LEU A 93 -5.30 10.02 0.40
C LEU A 93 -6.58 9.76 -0.39
N THR A 94 -6.57 10.08 -1.68
CA THR A 94 -7.64 9.71 -2.61
C THR A 94 -7.12 8.71 -3.63
N LEU A 95 -7.70 7.51 -3.65
CA LEU A 95 -7.33 6.47 -4.63
C LEU A 95 -8.16 6.62 -5.91
N ARG A 96 -7.51 6.64 -7.07
CA ARG A 96 -8.14 6.82 -8.37
C ARG A 96 -7.54 5.88 -9.42
N ARG A 97 -8.28 5.74 -10.52
CA ARG A 97 -7.80 5.08 -11.74
C ARG A 97 -7.94 6.04 -12.91
N GLY A 98 -6.88 6.22 -13.68
CA GLY A 98 -6.84 7.20 -14.77
C GLY A 98 -5.48 7.28 -15.44
N VAL A 99 -5.31 8.28 -16.31
CA VAL A 99 -4.05 8.56 -17.00
C VAL A 99 -3.24 9.53 -16.15
N VAL A 100 -1.95 9.25 -15.97
CA VAL A 100 -1.01 10.10 -15.22
C VAL A 100 0.28 10.27 -16.04
N ASP A 101 0.95 11.40 -15.86
CA ASP A 101 2.18 11.74 -16.61
C ASP A 101 3.44 11.04 -16.06
N VAL A 102 3.32 10.35 -14.93
CA VAL A 102 4.42 9.65 -14.26
C VAL A 102 4.19 8.15 -14.35
N THR A 103 5.18 7.41 -14.85
CA THR A 103 5.13 5.95 -14.95
C THR A 103 6.07 5.30 -13.95
N LEU A 104 5.69 4.12 -13.47
CA LEU A 104 6.56 3.29 -12.64
C LEU A 104 7.58 2.56 -13.52
N ASP A 105 8.80 2.42 -13.00
CA ASP A 105 9.81 1.58 -13.62
C ASP A 105 9.41 0.09 -13.48
N PRO A 106 9.23 -0.64 -14.60
CA PRO A 106 8.94 -2.07 -14.56
C PRO A 106 10.02 -2.90 -13.85
N ALA A 107 11.26 -2.44 -13.81
CA ALA A 107 12.38 -3.16 -13.17
C ALA A 107 12.38 -3.07 -11.64
N GLN A 108 11.61 -2.15 -11.05
CA GLN A 108 11.50 -2.01 -9.60
C GLN A 108 10.66 -3.12 -8.96
N SER A 109 10.87 -3.32 -7.67
CA SER A 109 10.02 -4.18 -6.83
C SER A 109 8.53 -3.89 -7.07
N PRO A 110 7.66 -4.91 -7.16
CA PRO A 110 6.21 -4.73 -7.21
C PRO A 110 5.65 -3.87 -6.06
N CYS A 111 6.37 -3.81 -4.94
CA CYS A 111 6.01 -3.05 -3.76
C CYS A 111 6.69 -1.68 -3.65
N ALA A 112 7.58 -1.30 -4.60
CA ALA A 112 8.22 0.01 -4.63
C ALA A 112 7.24 1.21 -4.58
N PRO A 113 6.03 1.15 -5.18
CA PRO A 113 5.07 2.25 -5.09
C PRO A 113 4.63 2.56 -3.65
N ALA A 114 4.71 1.60 -2.74
CA ALA A 114 4.41 1.85 -1.33
C ALA A 114 5.41 2.82 -0.69
N LEU A 115 6.68 2.79 -1.10
CA LEU A 115 7.71 3.72 -0.61
C LEU A 115 7.46 5.14 -1.11
N ALA A 116 7.12 5.29 -2.40
CA ALA A 116 6.75 6.57 -2.98
C ALA A 116 5.49 7.15 -2.31
N LEU A 117 4.52 6.30 -2.01
CA LEU A 117 3.32 6.68 -1.28
C LEU A 117 3.62 7.14 0.14
N HIS A 118 4.45 6.39 0.87
CA HIS A 118 4.92 6.79 2.20
C HIS A 118 5.64 8.15 2.17
N GLU A 119 6.54 8.37 1.21
CA GLU A 119 7.22 9.65 1.07
C GLU A 119 6.23 10.80 0.79
N ALA A 120 5.26 10.58 -0.09
CA ALA A 120 4.23 11.58 -0.37
C ALA A 120 3.38 11.92 0.86
N ILE A 121 3.07 10.93 1.71
CA ILE A 121 2.34 11.14 2.96
C ILE A 121 3.18 11.92 3.98
N VAL A 122 4.45 11.54 4.17
CA VAL A 122 5.37 12.20 5.11
C VAL A 122 5.65 13.64 4.69
N ARG A 123 5.67 13.91 3.39
CA ARG A 123 5.94 15.24 2.82
C ARG A 123 4.69 15.93 2.28
N ALA A 124 3.50 15.55 2.78
CA ALA A 124 2.24 16.08 2.29
C ALA A 124 2.19 17.60 2.42
N THR A 125 1.77 18.27 1.35
CA THR A 125 1.51 19.72 1.31
C THR A 125 0.07 19.96 0.91
N SER A 126 -0.40 21.20 0.96
CA SER A 126 -1.75 21.56 0.49
C SER A 126 -1.96 21.36 -1.02
N GLU A 127 -0.87 21.21 -1.80
CA GLU A 127 -0.95 20.89 -3.22
C GLU A 127 -0.97 19.36 -3.40
N PRO A 128 -2.02 18.78 -4.02
CA PRO A 128 -2.12 17.33 -4.20
C PRO A 128 -0.96 16.77 -5.02
N ARG A 129 -0.24 15.80 -4.44
CA ARG A 129 0.79 15.03 -5.14
C ARG A 129 0.19 13.75 -5.71
N VAL A 130 0.36 13.54 -7.01
CA VAL A 130 -0.01 12.30 -7.71
C VAL A 130 1.11 11.27 -7.56
N VAL A 131 0.75 10.08 -7.08
CA VAL A 131 1.65 8.94 -6.89
C VAL A 131 1.09 7.71 -7.64
N PRO A 132 1.72 7.26 -8.72
CA PRO A 132 1.34 6.01 -9.38
C PRO A 132 1.53 4.81 -8.43
N LEU A 133 0.56 3.90 -8.40
CA LEU A 133 0.54 2.74 -7.52
C LEU A 133 0.58 1.39 -8.25
N GLY A 134 0.50 1.42 -9.58
CA GLY A 134 0.53 0.24 -10.43
C GLY A 134 1.15 0.53 -11.80
N PRO A 135 1.39 -0.50 -12.63
CA PRO A 135 1.80 -0.31 -14.01
C PRO A 135 0.69 0.37 -14.83
N VAL A 136 1.07 0.87 -16.01
CA VAL A 136 0.09 1.37 -16.98
C VAL A 136 -0.53 0.17 -17.71
N ALA A 137 -1.84 0.02 -17.60
CA ALA A 137 -2.62 -1.00 -18.29
C ALA A 137 -2.85 -0.66 -19.77
N GLU A 138 -3.35 -1.63 -20.53
CA GLU A 138 -3.84 -1.40 -21.90
C GLU A 138 -4.88 -0.26 -21.90
N GLY A 139 -4.65 0.74 -22.76
CA GLY A 139 -5.45 1.98 -22.79
C GLY A 139 -4.88 3.14 -21.97
N GLY A 140 -3.67 3.00 -21.42
CA GLY A 140 -2.92 4.12 -20.82
C GLY A 140 -3.33 4.47 -19.38
N GLN A 141 -4.18 3.66 -18.75
CA GLN A 141 -4.67 3.91 -17.39
C GLN A 141 -3.83 3.18 -16.34
N THR A 142 -3.70 3.76 -15.16
CA THR A 142 -3.12 3.11 -13.98
C THR A 142 -3.88 3.50 -12.71
N TRP A 143 -3.62 2.78 -11.63
CA TRP A 143 -3.99 3.20 -10.28
C TRP A 143 -3.01 4.23 -9.76
N TYR A 144 -3.53 5.26 -9.11
CA TYR A 144 -2.73 6.29 -8.46
C TYR A 144 -3.41 6.83 -7.21
N ALA A 145 -2.60 7.34 -6.29
CA ALA A 145 -3.08 8.09 -5.14
C ALA A 145 -2.82 9.59 -5.36
N GLU A 146 -3.79 10.41 -4.99
CA GLU A 146 -3.59 11.83 -4.74
C GLU A 146 -3.39 11.99 -3.23
N VAL A 147 -2.27 12.60 -2.83
CA VAL A 147 -1.91 12.82 -1.42
C VAL A 147 -1.78 14.31 -1.16
N GLU A 148 -2.49 14.80 -0.15
CA GLU A 148 -2.49 16.20 0.26
C GLU A 148 -2.52 16.31 1.78
N ALA A 149 -2.06 17.44 2.32
CA ALA A 149 -2.10 17.72 3.74
C ALA A 149 -3.55 17.85 4.22
N GLY A 150 -3.81 17.40 5.45
CA GLY A 150 -5.10 17.61 6.10
C GLY A 150 -5.29 19.07 6.48
N ASP A 151 -6.52 19.55 6.41
CA ASP A 151 -6.85 20.90 6.84
C ASP A 151 -6.79 20.98 8.38
N GLU A 152 -5.88 21.80 8.92
CA GLU A 152 -5.73 21.96 10.37
C GLU A 152 -6.95 22.66 11.00
N HIS A 153 -7.70 23.44 10.20
CA HIS A 153 -8.87 24.20 10.68
C HIS A 153 -10.13 23.35 10.90
N ALA A 154 -10.18 22.12 10.39
CA ALA A 154 -11.34 21.24 10.55
C ALA A 154 -11.45 20.63 11.97
N ALA A 155 -10.42 20.75 12.82
CA ALA A 155 -10.40 20.17 14.16
C ALA A 155 -11.18 20.97 15.22
N ALA A 156 -11.66 22.18 14.88
CA ALA A 156 -12.17 23.16 15.84
C ALA A 156 -13.70 23.36 15.82
N THR A 157 -14.45 22.46 15.20
CA THR A 157 -15.93 22.50 15.14
C THR A 157 -16.52 21.19 15.61
#